data_AF-A0A7K8NPM1-F1
#
_entry.id   AF-A0A7K8NPM1-F1
#
_cell.length_a   1.000
_cell.length_b   1.000
_cell.length_c   1.000
_cell.angle_alpha   90.00
_cell.angle_beta   90.00
_cell.angle_gamma   90.00
#
_symmetry.space_group_name_H-M   'P 1'
#
loop_
_entity.id
_entity.type
_entity.pdbx_description
1 polymer ?
#
loop_
_entity_poly.entity_id
_entity_poly.type
_entity_poly.pdbx_seq_one_letter_code
_entity_poly.pdbx_strand_id
1 'polypeptide(L)'
;PAARRKLGLLEKKKDYRLRADDYRKKQDALRALQRAALDRNPDEFYFRMTRAKLQDGVHIIKQPKDEVSPEQVKVMRTQDLKYVEMKRVAEAKKIERLKSELHLLDAEGKQPNKHVFFFDTKKEGKIKKKIQEFDIATHLNTVPELVDRVYNRPTIATLQKESLKGATDPAHLKKLAQQRKNQYDLLKQRIEREKAMFVIAQKIQTRKDLLDKTQKVKVKKETTNGPAIYKFKFQRKR
;
A
#
# COMPACT_ATOMS: atom_id res chain seq x y z
N PRO A 1 27.93 35.32 -27.73
CA PRO A 1 26.62 35.91 -28.10
C PRO A 1 25.49 35.39 -27.19
N ALA A 2 24.82 36.28 -26.47
CA ALA A 2 23.75 35.92 -25.52
C ALA A 2 22.60 35.15 -26.21
N ALA A 3 22.29 35.47 -27.47
CA ALA A 3 21.28 34.79 -28.28
C ALA A 3 21.54 33.29 -28.55
N ARG A 4 22.79 32.82 -28.40
CA ARG A 4 23.20 31.42 -28.65
C ARG A 4 23.49 30.64 -27.36
N ARG A 5 23.16 31.18 -26.19
CA ARG A 5 23.42 30.53 -24.89
C ARG A 5 22.76 29.14 -24.77
N LYS A 6 21.66 28.90 -25.49
CA LYS A 6 20.97 27.59 -25.53
C LYS A 6 21.83 26.43 -26.06
N LEU A 7 22.90 26.72 -26.81
CA LEU A 7 23.78 25.71 -27.42
C LEU A 7 24.95 25.29 -26.51
N GLY A 8 24.98 25.77 -25.27
CA GLY A 8 26.05 25.50 -24.32
C GLY A 8 27.21 26.49 -24.41
N LEU A 9 28.34 26.13 -23.80
CA LEU A 9 29.54 26.96 -23.76
C LEU A 9 30.19 27.03 -25.15
N LEU A 10 30.65 28.21 -25.54
CA LEU A 10 31.39 28.40 -26.78
C LEU A 10 32.81 27.83 -26.62
N GLU A 11 33.07 26.71 -27.30
CA GLU A 11 34.35 26.02 -27.30
C GLU A 11 35.52 26.96 -27.65
N LYS A 12 36.57 26.93 -26.83
CA LYS A 12 37.82 27.66 -27.05
C LYS A 12 38.93 26.71 -27.47
N LYS A 13 40.10 27.24 -27.81
CA LYS A 13 41.24 26.44 -28.27
C LYS A 13 41.68 25.37 -27.27
N LYS A 14 41.56 25.64 -25.96
CA LYS A 14 41.86 24.67 -24.89
C LYS A 14 40.90 23.49 -24.94
N ASP A 15 39.60 23.77 -25.04
CA ASP A 15 38.54 22.75 -25.13
C ASP A 15 38.67 21.92 -26.41
N TYR A 16 38.97 22.58 -27.54
CA TYR A 16 39.24 21.91 -28.81
C TYR A 16 40.39 20.92 -28.73
N ARG A 17 41.49 21.28 -28.06
CA ARG A 17 42.63 20.36 -27.87
C ARG A 17 42.19 19.12 -27.09
N LEU A 18 41.48 19.30 -25.97
CA LEU A 18 40.97 18.17 -25.18
C LEU A 18 40.03 17.27 -26.00
N ARG A 19 39.12 17.87 -26.78
CA ARG A 19 38.20 17.11 -27.65
C ARG A 19 38.93 16.37 -28.76
N ALA A 20 39.89 17.02 -29.41
CA ALA A 20 40.68 16.39 -30.48
C ALA A 20 41.54 15.24 -29.95
N ASP A 21 42.15 15.40 -28.78
CA ASP A 21 42.97 14.36 -28.15
C ASP A 21 42.12 13.16 -27.72
N ASP A 22 40.93 13.38 -27.13
CA ASP A 22 39.97 12.32 -26.80
C ASP A 22 39.50 11.57 -28.05
N TYR A 23 39.14 12.30 -29.12
CA TYR A 23 38.75 11.69 -30.39
C TYR A 23 39.87 10.82 -30.97
N ARG A 24 41.11 11.33 -30.99
CA ARG A 24 42.28 10.56 -31.48
C ARG A 24 42.49 9.30 -30.65
N LYS A 25 42.46 9.39 -29.31
CA LYS A 25 42.57 8.24 -28.42
C LYS A 25 41.52 7.16 -28.71
N LYS A 26 40.25 7.56 -28.91
CA LYS A 26 39.17 6.63 -29.26
C LYS A 26 39.37 6.00 -30.64
N GLN A 27 39.80 6.79 -31.62
CA GLN A 27 40.11 6.29 -32.97
C GLN A 27 41.31 5.35 -33.00
N ASP A 28 42.34 5.62 -32.22
CA ASP A 28 43.50 4.74 -32.07
C ASP A 28 43.08 3.41 -31.41
N ALA A 29 42.24 3.46 -30.36
CA ALA A 29 41.70 2.27 -29.70
C ALA A 29 40.83 1.41 -30.64
N LEU A 30 39.94 2.04 -31.42
CA LEU A 30 39.11 1.33 -32.40
C LEU A 30 39.97 0.67 -33.49
N ARG A 31 41.00 1.36 -33.99
CA ARG A 31 41.94 0.78 -34.96
C ARG A 31 42.71 -0.41 -34.37
N ALA A 32 43.13 -0.33 -33.12
CA ALA A 32 43.77 -1.45 -32.43
C ALA A 32 42.82 -2.65 -32.29
N LEU A 33 41.56 -2.42 -31.88
CA LEU A 33 40.54 -3.48 -31.78
C LEU A 33 40.21 -4.10 -33.14
N GLN A 34 40.15 -3.30 -34.22
CA GLN A 34 39.93 -3.81 -35.58
C GLN A 34 41.09 -4.70 -36.04
N ARG A 35 42.34 -4.30 -35.81
CA ARG A 35 43.50 -5.14 -36.11
C ARG A 35 43.47 -6.45 -35.32
N ALA A 36 43.22 -6.39 -34.02
CA ALA A 36 43.09 -7.58 -33.19
C ALA A 36 41.95 -8.52 -33.64
N ALA A 37 40.85 -7.97 -34.18
CA ALA A 37 39.77 -8.76 -34.74
C ALA A 37 40.13 -9.41 -36.10
N LEU A 38 40.92 -8.73 -36.93
CA LEU A 38 41.41 -9.26 -38.21
C LEU A 38 42.47 -10.36 -38.02
N ASP A 39 43.36 -10.17 -37.05
CA ASP A 39 44.45 -11.10 -36.74
C ASP A 39 43.99 -12.29 -35.85
N ARG A 40 42.68 -12.45 -35.62
CA ARG A 40 42.14 -13.49 -34.73
C ARG A 40 42.31 -14.89 -35.32
N ASN A 41 42.93 -15.79 -34.55
CA ASN A 41 42.99 -17.22 -34.89
C ASN A 41 41.62 -17.90 -34.61
N PRO A 42 40.94 -18.50 -35.61
CA PRO A 42 39.66 -19.17 -35.39
C PRO A 42 39.74 -20.38 -34.45
N ASP A 43 40.91 -21.00 -34.31
CA ASP A 43 41.12 -22.19 -33.48
C ASP A 43 41.66 -21.86 -32.07
N GLU A 44 41.64 -20.58 -31.68
CA GLU A 44 42.09 -20.18 -30.35
C GLU A 44 41.19 -20.76 -29.24
N PHE A 45 41.81 -21.36 -28.21
CA PHE A 45 41.09 -21.88 -27.05
C PHE A 45 41.69 -21.36 -25.75
N TYR A 46 40.85 -20.68 -24.96
CA TYR A 46 41.17 -20.28 -23.59
C TYR A 46 40.26 -21.01 -22.61
N PHE A 47 40.78 -21.50 -21.48
CA PHE A 47 40.00 -22.21 -20.46
C PHE A 47 38.76 -21.45 -19.96
N ARG A 48 38.79 -20.11 -19.98
CA ARG A 48 37.66 -19.26 -19.59
C ARG A 48 36.46 -19.36 -20.56
N MET A 49 36.68 -19.77 -21.81
CA MET A 49 35.62 -19.99 -22.81
C MET A 49 34.63 -21.09 -22.38
N THR A 50 35.01 -21.99 -21.47
CA THR A 50 34.10 -23.01 -20.91
C THR A 50 33.00 -22.42 -20.01
N ARG A 51 33.27 -21.27 -19.38
CA ARG A 51 32.36 -20.60 -18.43
C ARG A 51 31.69 -19.36 -19.02
N ALA A 52 32.45 -18.63 -19.84
CA ALA A 52 31.98 -17.46 -20.58
C ALA A 52 30.94 -17.88 -21.62
N LYS A 53 29.90 -17.06 -21.80
CA LYS A 53 28.90 -17.27 -22.85
C LYS A 53 28.81 -16.04 -23.72
N LEU A 54 28.75 -16.28 -25.03
CA LEU A 54 28.43 -15.28 -26.02
C LEU A 54 26.92 -15.39 -26.32
N GLN A 55 26.22 -14.27 -26.38
CA GLN A 55 24.85 -14.20 -26.88
C GLN A 55 24.83 -13.15 -27.98
N ASP A 56 24.37 -13.55 -29.17
CA ASP A 56 24.31 -12.69 -30.37
C ASP A 56 25.64 -11.98 -30.68
N GLY A 57 26.77 -12.66 -30.45
CA GLY A 57 28.11 -12.10 -30.69
C GLY A 57 28.70 -11.26 -29.54
N VAL A 58 27.95 -11.01 -28.47
CA VAL A 58 28.39 -10.20 -27.32
C VAL A 58 28.63 -11.06 -26.08
N HIS A 59 29.74 -10.81 -25.38
CA HIS A 59 30.09 -11.51 -24.14
C HIS A 59 29.18 -11.09 -22.98
N ILE A 60 28.46 -12.06 -22.40
CA ILE A 60 27.62 -11.84 -21.21
C ILE A 60 28.39 -12.23 -19.95
N ILE A 61 28.66 -11.23 -19.12
CA ILE A 61 29.17 -11.43 -17.77
C ILE A 61 28.01 -11.91 -16.90
N LYS A 62 27.97 -13.21 -16.59
CA LYS A 62 27.01 -13.75 -15.62
C LYS A 62 27.36 -13.22 -14.24
N GLN A 63 26.39 -12.61 -13.57
CA GLN A 63 26.52 -12.36 -12.15
C GLN A 63 26.44 -13.69 -11.39
N PRO A 64 27.30 -13.92 -10.38
CA PRO A 64 27.18 -15.08 -9.53
C PRO A 64 25.79 -15.06 -8.89
N LYS A 65 25.03 -16.15 -9.08
CA LYS A 65 23.80 -16.37 -8.32
C LYS A 65 24.15 -17.32 -7.20
N ASP A 66 23.84 -16.93 -5.98
CA ASP A 66 23.96 -17.83 -4.84
C ASP A 66 23.02 -19.02 -5.06
N GLU A 67 23.59 -20.22 -5.13
CA GLU A 67 22.82 -21.45 -5.24
C GLU A 67 22.23 -21.77 -3.87
N VAL A 68 20.95 -21.43 -3.67
CA VAL A 68 20.25 -21.66 -2.40
C VAL A 68 19.56 -23.03 -2.44
N SER A 69 19.89 -23.90 -1.50
CA SER A 69 19.21 -25.20 -1.33
C SER A 69 17.71 -25.01 -1.04
N PRO A 70 16.81 -25.90 -1.48
CA PRO A 70 15.39 -25.83 -1.15
C PRO A 70 15.11 -25.72 0.36
N GLU A 71 15.96 -26.33 1.21
CA GLU A 71 15.86 -26.24 2.66
C GLU A 71 16.18 -24.84 3.19
N GLN A 72 17.25 -24.23 2.67
CA GLN A 72 17.60 -22.84 2.99
C GLN A 72 16.50 -21.87 2.56
N VAL A 73 15.89 -22.07 1.39
CA VAL A 73 14.73 -21.28 0.94
C VAL A 73 13.55 -21.42 1.92
N LYS A 74 13.31 -22.63 2.45
CA LYS A 74 12.24 -22.87 3.43
C LYS A 74 12.52 -22.15 4.77
N VAL A 75 13.77 -22.12 5.21
CA VAL A 75 14.20 -21.36 6.39
C VAL A 75 14.02 -19.86 6.17
N MET A 76 14.52 -19.32 5.06
CA MET A 76 14.36 -17.89 4.70
C MET A 76 12.89 -17.47 4.68
N ARG A 77 12.03 -18.23 3.98
CA ARG A 77 10.57 -17.96 3.96
C ARG A 77 9.91 -18.02 5.33
N THR A 78 10.42 -18.88 6.22
CA THR A 78 9.90 -18.98 7.60
C THR A 78 10.28 -17.74 8.41
N GLN A 79 11.50 -17.23 8.24
CA GLN A 79 11.94 -15.98 8.88
C GLN A 79 11.14 -14.78 8.35
N ASP A 80 10.97 -14.68 7.03
CA ASP A 80 10.17 -13.63 6.40
C ASP A 80 8.72 -13.63 6.88
N LEU A 81 8.09 -14.82 6.94
CA LEU A 81 6.74 -14.97 7.45
C LEU A 81 6.64 -14.47 8.89
N LYS A 82 7.54 -14.90 9.76
CA LYS A 82 7.57 -14.50 11.18
C LYS A 82 7.75 -12.98 11.32
N TYR A 83 8.59 -12.38 10.48
CA TYR A 83 8.79 -10.93 10.46
C TYR A 83 7.51 -10.19 10.06
N VAL A 84 6.85 -10.62 8.97
CA VAL A 84 5.60 -10.02 8.50
C VAL A 84 4.49 -10.19 9.54
N GLU A 85 4.38 -11.36 10.16
CA GLU A 85 3.41 -11.62 11.23
C GLU A 85 3.64 -10.73 12.45
N MET A 86 4.90 -10.59 12.91
CA MET A 86 5.26 -9.69 14.00
C MET A 86 4.83 -8.25 13.68
N LYS A 87 5.11 -7.77 12.45
CA LYS A 87 4.70 -6.43 12.02
C LYS A 87 3.18 -6.29 11.94
N ARG A 88 2.47 -7.31 11.46
CA ARG A 88 1.01 -7.34 11.40
C ARG A 88 0.38 -7.26 12.80
N VAL A 89 0.90 -8.02 13.77
CA VAL A 89 0.43 -7.96 15.17
C VAL A 89 0.69 -6.57 15.78
N ALA A 90 1.86 -6.00 15.53
CA ALA A 90 2.16 -4.65 16.00
C ALA A 90 1.22 -3.59 15.39
N GLU A 91 0.88 -3.71 14.10
CA GLU A 91 -0.09 -2.82 13.45
C GLU A 91 -1.52 -3.05 13.96
N ALA A 92 -1.94 -4.31 14.17
CA ALA A 92 -3.24 -4.63 14.75
C ALA A 92 -3.43 -3.98 16.14
N LYS A 93 -2.42 -4.07 17.02
CA LYS A 93 -2.45 -3.40 18.33
C LYS A 93 -2.56 -1.87 18.22
N LYS A 94 -1.89 -1.26 17.23
CA LYS A 94 -2.01 0.19 16.98
C LYS A 94 -3.39 0.56 16.45
N ILE A 95 -3.98 -0.27 15.59
CA ILE A 95 -5.35 -0.11 15.11
C ILE A 95 -6.33 -0.21 16.28
N GLU A 96 -6.19 -1.20 17.16
CA GLU A 96 -7.03 -1.34 18.35
C GLU A 96 -6.95 -0.13 19.27
N ARG A 97 -5.72 0.33 19.56
CA ARG A 97 -5.51 1.54 20.36
C ARG A 97 -6.19 2.77 19.72
N LEU A 98 -5.96 3.01 18.42
CA LEU A 98 -6.62 4.12 17.73
C LEU A 98 -8.14 3.96 17.71
N LYS A 99 -8.67 2.75 17.51
CA LYS A 99 -10.13 2.51 17.59
C LYS A 99 -10.69 2.75 18.99
N SER A 100 -9.92 2.52 20.05
CA SER A 100 -10.36 2.84 21.42
C SER A 100 -10.33 4.34 21.72
N GLU A 101 -9.37 5.07 21.13
CA GLU A 101 -9.25 6.53 21.29
C GLU A 101 -10.27 7.29 20.41
N LEU A 102 -10.60 6.76 19.22
CA LEU A 102 -11.58 7.35 18.31
C LEU A 102 -12.99 6.80 18.59
N HIS A 103 -13.94 7.67 18.96
CA HIS A 103 -15.33 7.26 19.20
C HIS A 103 -16.12 6.83 17.94
N LEU A 104 -15.59 7.03 16.73
CA LEU A 104 -16.20 6.65 15.44
C LEU A 104 -17.64 7.19 15.25
N LEU A 105 -18.00 8.27 15.94
CA LEU A 105 -19.36 8.83 15.93
C LEU A 105 -19.67 9.61 14.64
N ASP A 106 -18.70 10.38 14.16
CA ASP A 106 -18.76 11.22 12.94
C ASP A 106 -18.10 10.56 11.72
N ALA A 107 -17.84 9.26 11.75
CA ALA A 107 -17.13 8.60 10.66
C ALA A 107 -18.03 8.50 9.40
N GLU A 108 -17.56 9.05 8.28
CA GLU A 108 -18.22 8.90 6.98
C GLU A 108 -18.27 7.41 6.58
N GLY A 109 -19.41 6.95 6.07
CA GLY A 109 -19.61 5.55 5.66
C GLY A 109 -20.05 4.60 6.78
N LYS A 110 -20.43 5.12 7.96
CA LYS A 110 -21.13 4.33 8.97
C LYS A 110 -22.48 3.86 8.43
N GLN A 111 -22.82 2.60 8.68
CA GLN A 111 -24.15 2.09 8.37
C GLN A 111 -25.19 2.87 9.19
N PRO A 112 -26.23 3.45 8.56
CA PRO A 112 -27.24 4.20 9.29
C PRO A 112 -27.98 3.26 10.23
N ASN A 113 -28.03 3.63 11.51
CA ASN A 113 -28.82 2.91 12.51
C ASN A 113 -30.30 3.26 12.34
N LYS A 114 -31.19 2.26 12.43
CA LYS A 114 -32.63 2.45 12.39
C LYS A 114 -33.15 2.79 13.80
N HIS A 115 -33.72 3.99 13.97
CA HIS A 115 -34.44 4.38 15.18
C HIS A 115 -35.95 4.38 14.89
N VAL A 116 -36.74 3.69 15.71
CA VAL A 116 -38.20 3.51 15.51
C VAL A 116 -38.94 4.16 16.67
N PHE A 117 -39.91 5.03 16.36
CA PHE A 117 -40.81 5.62 17.33
C PHE A 117 -42.11 4.81 17.40
N PHE A 118 -42.58 4.54 18.62
CA PHE A 118 -43.82 3.80 18.87
C PHE A 118 -44.90 4.77 19.39
N PHE A 119 -46.14 4.55 18.98
CA PHE A 119 -47.30 5.34 19.42
C PHE A 119 -48.38 4.40 19.97
N ASP A 120 -48.95 4.72 21.13
CA ASP A 120 -49.95 3.88 21.82
C ASP A 120 -51.34 3.84 21.16
N THR A 121 -51.54 4.51 20.03
CA THR A 121 -52.85 4.57 19.37
C THR A 121 -53.15 3.32 18.57
N LYS A 122 -54.21 2.59 18.94
CA LYS A 122 -54.66 1.35 18.25
C LYS A 122 -55.59 1.59 17.04
N LYS A 123 -56.18 2.79 16.90
CA LYS A 123 -57.14 3.10 15.80
C LYS A 123 -56.39 3.58 14.55
N GLU A 124 -56.50 2.85 13.44
CA GLU A 124 -55.78 3.11 12.18
C GLU A 124 -55.93 4.55 11.65
N GLY A 125 -57.14 5.13 11.71
CA GLY A 125 -57.37 6.51 11.28
C GLY A 125 -56.64 7.56 12.14
N LYS A 126 -56.40 7.28 13.43
CA LYS A 126 -55.63 8.17 14.32
C LYS A 126 -54.12 7.99 14.14
N ILE A 127 -53.68 6.80 13.76
CA ILE A 127 -52.26 6.52 13.46
C ILE A 127 -51.80 7.37 12.27
N LYS A 128 -52.55 7.37 11.15
CA LYS A 128 -52.18 8.14 9.95
C LYS A 128 -52.07 9.65 10.22
N LYS A 129 -53.00 10.21 11.00
CA LYS A 129 -52.96 11.61 11.40
C LYS A 129 -51.74 11.92 12.28
N LYS A 130 -51.47 11.09 13.28
CA LYS A 130 -50.29 11.26 14.13
C LYS A 130 -48.98 11.18 13.35
N ILE A 131 -48.88 10.31 12.34
CA ILE A 131 -47.69 10.23 11.50
C ILE A 131 -47.47 11.51 10.69
N GLN A 132 -48.54 12.13 10.16
CA GLN A 132 -48.44 13.38 9.41
C GLN A 132 -48.06 14.59 10.28
N GLU A 133 -48.53 14.62 11.52
CA GLU A 133 -48.24 15.69 12.49
C GLU A 133 -46.92 15.45 13.25
N PHE A 134 -46.28 14.30 13.07
CA PHE A 134 -45.09 13.93 13.83
C PHE A 134 -43.85 14.67 13.33
N ASP A 135 -43.48 15.73 14.03
CA ASP A 135 -42.19 16.37 13.89
C ASP A 135 -41.19 15.86 14.95
N ILE A 136 -39.99 15.52 14.49
CA ILE A 136 -38.94 14.92 15.30
C ILE A 136 -38.32 15.97 16.23
N ALA A 137 -38.17 17.21 15.78
CA ALA A 137 -37.54 18.28 16.55
C ALA A 137 -38.38 18.62 17.79
N THR A 138 -39.67 18.82 17.60
CA THR A 138 -40.63 19.04 18.69
C THR A 138 -40.74 17.85 19.62
N HIS A 139 -40.83 16.62 19.09
CA HIS A 139 -40.93 15.42 19.93
C HIS A 139 -39.71 15.23 20.84
N LEU A 140 -38.50 15.51 20.34
CA LEU A 140 -37.25 15.40 21.11
C LEU A 140 -36.95 16.66 21.93
N ASN A 141 -37.74 17.73 21.79
CA ASN A 141 -37.48 19.05 22.37
C ASN A 141 -36.08 19.59 22.02
N THR A 142 -35.67 19.41 20.76
CA THR A 142 -34.35 19.83 20.25
C THR A 142 -34.48 20.82 19.11
N VAL A 143 -33.40 21.56 18.83
CA VAL A 143 -33.32 22.44 17.65
C VAL A 143 -33.28 21.59 16.37
N PRO A 144 -33.95 22.00 15.26
CA PRO A 144 -33.95 21.26 14.00
C PRO A 144 -32.55 20.91 13.48
N GLU A 145 -31.55 21.78 13.66
CA GLU A 145 -30.16 21.57 13.23
C GLU A 145 -29.48 20.36 13.89
N LEU A 146 -29.95 19.95 15.07
CA LEU A 146 -29.36 18.84 15.84
C LEU A 146 -30.09 17.52 15.62
N VAL A 147 -31.19 17.51 14.86
CA VAL A 147 -32.02 16.30 14.64
C VAL A 147 -31.23 15.22 13.91
N ASP A 148 -30.46 15.62 12.88
CA ASP A 148 -29.64 14.72 12.06
C ASP A 148 -28.48 14.11 12.85
N ARG A 149 -28.06 14.74 13.96
CA ARG A 149 -26.98 14.25 14.81
C ARG A 149 -27.49 13.09 15.67
N VAL A 150 -26.89 11.91 15.55
CA VAL A 150 -27.37 10.72 16.27
C VAL A 150 -27.01 10.72 17.76
N TYR A 151 -25.91 11.38 18.13
CA TYR A 151 -25.32 11.34 19.47
C TYR A 151 -25.25 12.74 20.07
N ASN A 152 -25.30 12.84 21.40
CA ASN A 152 -25.28 14.11 22.15
C ASN A 152 -26.24 15.19 21.57
N ARG A 153 -27.55 14.92 21.71
CA ARG A 153 -28.65 15.81 21.31
C ARG A 153 -29.23 16.50 22.56
N PRO A 154 -28.73 17.68 22.94
CA PRO A 154 -29.23 18.42 24.09
C PRO A 154 -30.64 18.98 23.83
N THR A 155 -31.46 19.02 24.87
CA THR A 155 -32.78 19.68 24.80
C THR A 155 -32.61 21.21 24.80
N ILE A 156 -33.65 21.93 24.36
CA ILE A 156 -33.69 23.40 24.37
C ILE A 156 -33.43 23.94 25.79
N ALA A 157 -34.00 23.30 26.82
CA ALA A 157 -33.78 23.69 28.21
C ALA A 157 -32.33 23.47 28.66
N THR A 158 -31.67 22.42 28.18
CA THR A 158 -30.24 22.17 28.45
C THR A 158 -29.36 23.22 27.79
N LEU A 159 -29.64 23.56 26.53
CA LEU A 159 -28.91 24.60 25.77
C LEU A 159 -28.99 25.97 26.42
N GLN A 160 -30.11 26.30 27.08
CA GLN A 160 -30.29 27.57 27.79
C GLN A 160 -29.57 27.61 29.14
N LYS A 161 -29.41 26.46 29.82
CA LYS A 161 -28.89 26.38 31.19
C LYS A 161 -27.39 26.13 31.27
N GLU A 162 -26.86 25.33 30.36
CA GLU A 162 -25.47 24.86 30.44
C GLU A 162 -24.52 25.74 29.62
N SER A 163 -23.36 26.06 30.19
CA SER A 163 -22.27 26.69 29.46
C SER A 163 -21.47 25.64 28.67
N LEU A 164 -21.02 26.02 27.47
CA LEU A 164 -20.22 25.14 26.61
C LEU A 164 -18.88 24.81 27.28
N LYS A 165 -18.61 23.52 27.46
CA LYS A 165 -17.30 23.03 27.91
C LYS A 165 -16.41 22.76 26.71
N GLY A 166 -15.45 23.65 26.44
CA GLY A 166 -14.46 23.48 25.37
C GLY A 166 -14.07 24.78 24.69
N ALA A 167 -13.29 24.66 23.61
CA ALA A 167 -12.90 25.81 22.79
C ALA A 167 -14.10 26.28 21.95
N THR A 168 -14.43 27.56 22.04
CA THR A 168 -15.52 28.21 21.27
C THR A 168 -15.00 28.92 20.01
N ASP A 169 -13.71 29.25 19.98
CA ASP A 169 -13.13 30.01 18.87
C ASP A 169 -13.20 29.23 17.54
N PRO A 170 -13.71 29.84 16.45
CA PRO A 170 -13.84 29.18 15.15
C PRO A 170 -12.51 28.61 14.63
N ALA A 171 -11.40 29.30 14.86
CA ALA A 171 -10.07 28.84 14.45
C ALA A 171 -9.63 27.57 15.21
N HIS A 172 -9.90 27.50 16.52
CA HIS A 172 -9.63 26.31 17.32
C HIS A 172 -10.51 25.14 16.91
N LEU A 173 -11.80 25.38 16.65
CA LEU A 173 -12.73 24.35 16.17
C LEU A 173 -12.29 23.76 14.83
N LYS A 174 -11.83 24.59 13.89
CA LYS A 174 -11.27 24.13 12.61
C LYS A 174 -10.02 23.27 12.80
N LYS A 175 -9.13 23.67 13.72
CA LYS A 175 -7.92 22.89 14.06
C LYS A 175 -8.27 21.52 14.66
N LEU A 176 -9.25 21.48 15.57
CA LEU A 176 -9.75 20.22 16.15
C LEU A 176 -10.40 19.32 15.10
N ALA A 177 -11.21 19.89 14.19
CA ALA A 177 -11.80 19.14 13.09
C ALA A 177 -10.72 18.54 12.17
N GLN A 178 -9.68 19.31 11.84
CA GLN A 178 -8.55 18.82 11.05
C GLN A 178 -7.78 17.70 11.76
N GLN A 179 -7.53 17.86 13.07
CA GLN A 179 -6.90 16.81 13.87
C GLN A 179 -7.73 15.53 13.87
N ARG A 180 -9.05 15.63 14.08
CA ARG A 180 -9.97 14.48 14.00
C ARG A 180 -9.88 13.81 12.63
N LYS A 181 -9.95 14.57 11.53
CA LYS A 181 -9.84 14.04 10.16
C LYS A 181 -8.53 13.28 9.95
N ASN A 182 -7.40 13.87 10.36
CA ASN A 182 -6.09 13.23 10.26
C ASN A 182 -6.03 11.89 11.02
N GLN A 183 -6.68 11.79 12.19
CA GLN A 183 -6.74 10.54 12.96
C GLN A 183 -7.56 9.46 12.25
N TYR A 184 -8.69 9.82 11.63
CA TYR A 184 -9.48 8.91 10.81
C TYR A 184 -8.70 8.44 9.57
N ASP A 185 -8.01 9.35 8.89
CA ASP A 185 -7.17 9.03 7.73
C ASP A 185 -6.02 8.09 8.12
N LEU A 186 -5.36 8.35 9.26
CA LEU A 186 -4.33 7.48 9.81
C LEU A 186 -4.88 6.09 10.12
N LEU A 187 -6.06 6.00 10.75
CA LEU A 187 -6.70 4.73 11.06
C LEU A 187 -7.03 3.95 9.77
N LYS A 188 -7.57 4.63 8.75
CA LYS A 188 -7.85 4.04 7.44
C LYS A 188 -6.59 3.46 6.79
N GLN A 189 -5.52 4.24 6.71
CA GLN A 189 -4.24 3.80 6.15
C GLN A 189 -3.66 2.60 6.90
N ARG A 190 -3.79 2.57 8.23
CA ARG A 190 -3.33 1.43 9.05
C ARG A 190 -4.15 0.16 8.78
N ILE A 191 -5.46 0.29 8.65
CA ILE A 191 -6.34 -0.85 8.29
C ILE A 191 -5.97 -1.38 6.89
N GLU A 192 -5.74 -0.50 5.93
CA GLU A 192 -5.29 -0.90 4.58
C GLU A 192 -3.91 -1.58 4.61
N ARG A 193 -2.99 -1.07 5.42
CA ARG A 193 -1.66 -1.67 5.63
C ARG A 193 -1.76 -3.06 6.27
N GLU A 194 -2.61 -3.25 7.28
CA GLU A 194 -2.84 -4.56 7.91
C GLU A 194 -3.37 -5.57 6.89
N LYS A 195 -4.36 -5.16 6.08
CA LYS A 195 -4.89 -5.99 4.98
C LYS A 195 -3.81 -6.37 3.97
N ALA A 196 -2.95 -5.43 3.58
CA ALA A 196 -1.84 -5.71 2.67
C ALA A 196 -0.83 -6.70 3.29
N MET A 197 -0.46 -6.50 4.55
CA MET A 197 0.41 -7.42 5.29
C MET A 197 -0.20 -8.82 5.42
N PHE A 198 -1.51 -8.90 5.65
CA PHE A 198 -2.24 -10.17 5.70
C PHE A 198 -2.16 -10.94 4.38
N VAL A 199 -2.38 -10.26 3.24
CA VAL A 199 -2.25 -10.87 1.90
C VAL A 199 -0.81 -11.32 1.64
N ILE A 200 0.18 -10.50 2.02
CA ILE A 200 1.60 -10.86 1.88
C ILE A 200 1.94 -12.10 2.71
N ALA A 201 1.50 -12.15 3.97
CA ALA A 201 1.71 -13.31 4.85
C ALA A 201 1.11 -14.58 4.24
N GLN A 202 -0.11 -14.52 3.72
CA GLN A 202 -0.74 -15.64 3.03
C GLN A 202 0.04 -16.09 1.78
N LYS A 203 0.59 -15.14 1.00
CA LYS A 203 1.42 -15.45 -0.17
C LYS A 203 2.74 -16.12 0.21
N ILE A 204 3.40 -15.65 1.28
CA ILE A 204 4.63 -16.27 1.78
C ILE A 204 4.34 -17.67 2.31
N GLN A 205 3.27 -17.82 3.11
CA GLN A 205 2.84 -19.11 3.67
C GLN A 205 2.52 -20.11 2.56
N THR A 206 1.71 -19.74 1.58
CA THR A 206 1.42 -20.62 0.43
C THR A 206 2.69 -21.01 -0.32
N ARG A 207 3.61 -20.09 -0.60
CA ARG A 207 4.90 -20.41 -1.22
C ARG A 207 5.73 -21.37 -0.37
N LYS A 208 5.72 -21.22 0.96
CA LYS A 208 6.40 -22.15 1.88
C LYS A 208 5.77 -23.54 1.80
N ASP A 209 4.46 -23.66 1.84
CA ASP A 209 3.74 -24.93 1.76
C ASP A 209 3.94 -25.63 0.39
N LEU A 210 4.14 -24.85 -0.67
CA LEU A 210 4.48 -25.37 -2.01
C LEU A 210 5.89 -25.98 -2.08
N LEU A 211 6.77 -25.77 -1.10
CA LEU A 211 8.06 -26.46 -1.07
C LEU A 211 7.94 -27.90 -0.57
N ASP A 212 6.84 -28.26 0.09
CA ASP A 212 6.61 -29.63 0.52
C ASP A 212 6.36 -30.55 -0.70
N LYS A 213 6.87 -31.79 -0.61
CA LYS A 213 6.80 -32.83 -1.66
C LYS A 213 5.41 -33.47 -1.80
N THR A 214 4.34 -32.68 -1.65
CA THR A 214 2.95 -33.13 -1.78
C THR A 214 2.44 -32.91 -3.21
N GLN A 215 1.63 -33.85 -3.71
CA GLN A 215 0.94 -33.70 -4.98
C GLN A 215 -0.13 -32.59 -4.86
N LYS A 216 -0.08 -31.63 -5.78
CA LYS A 216 -0.93 -30.43 -5.77
C LYS A 216 -1.23 -29.95 -7.18
N VAL A 217 -2.44 -29.43 -7.37
CA VAL A 217 -2.91 -28.84 -8.62
C VAL A 217 -3.32 -27.40 -8.37
N LYS A 218 -2.85 -26.48 -9.21
CA LYS A 218 -3.22 -25.06 -9.12
C LYS A 218 -4.64 -24.87 -9.63
N VAL A 219 -5.53 -24.35 -8.79
CA VAL A 219 -6.94 -24.09 -9.14
C VAL A 219 -7.14 -22.65 -9.56
N LYS A 220 -6.57 -21.69 -8.81
CA LYS A 220 -6.64 -20.26 -9.14
C LYS A 220 -5.26 -19.62 -9.14
N LYS A 221 -5.05 -18.68 -10.07
CA LYS A 221 -3.82 -17.89 -10.17
C LYS A 221 -3.73 -16.88 -9.01
N GLU A 222 -2.50 -16.48 -8.70
CA GLU A 222 -2.24 -15.44 -7.70
C GLU A 222 -2.78 -14.11 -8.22
N THR A 223 -3.42 -13.32 -7.36
CA THR A 223 -3.89 -11.96 -7.68
C THR A 223 -3.21 -10.96 -6.76
N THR A 224 -3.41 -9.66 -6.99
CA THR A 224 -2.90 -8.62 -6.09
C THR A 224 -3.46 -8.78 -4.68
N ASN A 225 -4.74 -9.14 -4.57
CA ASN A 225 -5.49 -9.17 -3.31
C ASN A 225 -5.50 -10.55 -2.62
N GLY A 226 -4.92 -11.58 -3.21
CA GLY A 226 -4.95 -12.92 -2.62
C GLY A 226 -3.86 -13.86 -3.15
N PRO A 227 -3.53 -14.89 -2.37
CA PRO A 227 -2.59 -15.92 -2.80
C PRO A 227 -3.19 -16.81 -3.90
N ALA A 228 -2.34 -17.53 -4.63
CA ALA A 228 -2.79 -18.60 -5.50
C ALA A 228 -3.42 -19.73 -4.67
N ILE A 229 -4.49 -20.32 -5.20
CA ILE A 229 -5.20 -21.42 -4.53
C ILE A 229 -4.78 -22.73 -5.18
N TYR A 230 -4.37 -23.69 -4.34
CA TYR A 230 -3.97 -25.03 -4.74
C TYR A 230 -4.87 -26.07 -4.08
N LYS A 231 -5.24 -27.09 -4.84
CA LYS A 231 -5.89 -28.29 -4.34
C LYS A 231 -4.80 -29.33 -4.10
N PHE A 232 -4.59 -29.70 -2.85
CA PHE A 232 -3.70 -30.79 -2.47
C PHE A 232 -4.43 -32.12 -2.60
N LYS A 233 -3.70 -33.18 -2.98
CA LYS A 233 -4.26 -34.53 -3.00
C LYS A 233 -4.73 -34.91 -1.60
N PHE A 234 -5.95 -35.44 -1.50
CA PHE A 234 -6.51 -35.90 -0.24
C PHE A 234 -5.76 -37.17 0.20
N GLN A 235 -4.80 -36.99 1.09
CA GLN A 235 -3.98 -38.07 1.64
C GLN A 235 -3.58 -37.71 3.07
N ARG A 236 -3.79 -38.65 4.01
CA ARG A 236 -3.34 -38.47 5.39
C ARG A 236 -1.82 -38.43 5.42
N LYS A 237 -1.25 -37.43 6.08
CA LYS A 237 0.19 -37.45 6.42
C LYS A 237 0.41 -38.64 7.35
N ARG A 238 1.34 -39.52 6.98
CA ARG A 238 1.78 -40.62 7.84
C ARG A 238 2.68 -40.08 8.93
#